data_AF-A0A194XWV6-F1
#
_entry.id   AF-A0A194XWV6-F1
#
_cell.length_a   1.000
_cell.length_b   1.000
_cell.length_c   1.000
_cell.angle_alpha   90.00
_cell.angle_beta   90.00
_cell.angle_gamma   90.00
#
_symmetry.space_group_name_H-M   'P 1'
#
loop_
_entity.id
_entity.type
_entity.pdbx_description
1 polymer ?
#
loop_
_entity_poly.entity_id
_entity_poly.type
_entity_poly.pdbx_seq_one_letter_code
_entity_poly.pdbx_strand_id
1 'polypeptide(L)' 'YAKLIYRALMSAPNHSMVLQEIYQWFRDNTAKGASDGKGWMNSIRHNLSMNA' A
#
# COMPACT_ATOMS: atom_id res chain seq x y z
N TYR A 1 5.47 6.88 -0.50
CA TYR A 1 4.67 5.64 -0.37
C TYR A 1 5.28 4.68 0.64
N ALA A 2 6.59 4.49 0.66
CA ALA A 2 7.32 3.67 1.66
C ALA A 2 6.80 3.73 3.10
N LYS A 3 6.66 4.93 3.71
CA LYS A 3 6.14 5.05 5.10
C LYS A 3 4.72 4.48 5.29
N LEU A 4 3.84 4.63 4.30
CA LEU A 4 2.48 4.10 4.36
C LEU A 4 2.46 2.59 4.10
N ILE A 5 3.29 2.11 3.17
CA ILE A 5 3.48 0.68 2.93
C ILE A 5 4.03 -0.01 4.18
N TYR A 6 5.01 0.59 4.85
CA TYR A 6 5.53 0.10 6.12
C TYR A 6 4.44 0.00 7.19
N ARG A 7 3.61 1.04 7.34
CA ARG A 7 2.47 1.01 8.28
C ARG A 7 1.45 -0.08 7.92
N ALA A 8 1.17 -0.28 6.64
CA ALA A 8 0.29 -1.34 6.18
C ALA A 8 0.86 -2.70 6.60
N LEU A 9 2.13 -2.98 6.28
CA LEU A 9 2.80 -4.22 6.67
C LEU A 9 2.78 -4.43 8.18
N MET A 10 3.16 -3.43 8.98
CA MET A 10 3.16 -3.52 10.45
C MET A 10 1.76 -3.70 11.07
N SER A 11 0.69 -3.43 10.32
CA SER A 11 -0.68 -3.68 10.79
C SER A 11 -1.12 -5.13 10.64
N ALA A 12 -0.43 -5.93 9.81
CA ALA A 12 -0.69 -7.37 9.71
C ALA A 12 0.02 -8.14 10.84
N PRO A 13 -0.59 -9.16 11.46
CA PRO A 13 0.04 -9.94 12.53
C PRO A 13 1.36 -10.63 12.13
N ASN A 14 1.52 -10.96 10.85
CA ASN A 14 2.72 -11.55 10.27
C ASN A 14 3.67 -10.52 9.64
N HIS A 15 3.37 -9.23 9.78
CA HIS A 15 4.08 -8.13 9.15
C HIS A 15 4.22 -8.24 7.62
N SER A 16 3.34 -8.98 6.96
CA SER A 16 3.40 -9.29 5.54
C SER A 16 2.02 -9.20 4.92
N MET A 17 1.94 -8.64 3.72
CA MET A 17 0.70 -8.48 2.98
C MET A 17 0.93 -8.75 1.52
N VAL A 18 -0.02 -9.41 0.86
CA VAL A 18 -0.02 -9.46 -0.60
C VAL A 18 -0.41 -8.11 -1.18
N LEU A 19 -0.02 -7.84 -2.42
CA LEU A 19 -0.26 -6.54 -3.08
C LEU A 19 -1.72 -6.08 -3.01
N GLN A 20 -2.66 -7.02 -3.14
CA GLN A 20 -4.09 -6.73 -3.07
C GLN A 20 -4.53 -6.26 -1.67
N GLU A 21 -3.96 -6.83 -0.60
CA GLU A 21 -4.23 -6.42 0.79
C GLU A 21 -3.66 -5.04 1.06
N ILE A 22 -2.47 -4.73 0.52
CA ILE A 22 -1.90 -3.37 0.58
C ILE A 22 -2.84 -2.38 -0.11
N TYR A 23 -3.41 -2.72 -1.27
CA TYR A 23 -4.38 -1.85 -1.93
C TYR A 23 -5.63 -1.62 -1.07
N GLN A 24 -6.16 -2.68 -0.46
CA GLN A 24 -7.33 -2.59 0.39
C GLN A 24 -7.03 -1.71 1.63
N TRP A 25 -5.91 -1.95 2.30
CA TRP A 25 -5.47 -1.13 3.43
C TRP A 25 -5.36 0.35 3.06
N PHE A 26 -4.85 0.68 1.87
CA PHE A 26 -4.77 2.07 1.41
C PHE A 26 -6.14 2.72 1.16
N ARG A 27 -7.16 1.96 0.74
CA ARG A 27 -8.54 2.46 0.63
C ARG A 27 -9.13 2.74 2.00
N ASP A 28 -8.89 1.85 2.95
CA ASP A 28 -9.54 1.89 4.26
C ASP A 28 -8.85 2.88 5.22
N ASN A 29 -7.54 3.10 5.06
CA ASN A 29 -6.71 3.83 6.03
C ASN A 29 -6.13 5.14 5.48
N THR A 30 -6.37 5.48 4.21
CA THR A 30 -5.79 6.70 3.61
C THR A 30 -6.75 7.36 2.64
N ALA A 31 -6.71 8.70 2.58
CA ALA A 31 -7.42 9.46 1.54
C ALA A 31 -6.87 9.22 0.11
N LYS A 32 -5.74 8.52 -0.04
CA LYS A 32 -5.14 8.21 -1.35
C LYS A 32 -5.88 7.10 -2.07
N GLY A 33 -6.40 6.10 -1.35
CA GLY A 33 -7.18 5.02 -1.96
C GLY A 33 -8.57 5.45 -2.43
N ALA A 34 -9.03 6.63 -1.97
CA ALA A 34 -10.28 7.27 -2.38
C ALA A 34 -10.15 8.18 -3.60
N SER A 35 -8.93 8.42 -4.13
CA SER A 35 -8.79 9.21 -5.36
C SER A 35 -9.30 8.42 -6.56
N ASP A 36 -10.14 9.03 -7.40
CA ASP A 36 -10.71 8.40 -8.61
C ASP A 36 -9.65 7.84 -9.59
N GLY A 37 -8.41 8.31 -9.50
CA GLY A 37 -7.29 7.81 -10.30
C GLY A 37 -6.59 6.58 -9.70
N LYS A 38 -6.30 5.57 -10.52
CA LYS A 38 -5.45 4.41 -10.16
C LYS A 38 -3.94 4.72 -10.04
N GLY A 39 -3.55 5.99 -10.07
CA GLY A 39 -2.14 6.41 -10.05
C GLY A 39 -1.39 5.98 -8.78
N TRP A 40 -2.08 5.96 -7.65
CA TRP A 40 -1.51 5.53 -6.37
C TRP A 40 -1.11 4.05 -6.37
N MET A 41 -1.85 3.18 -7.08
CA MET A 41 -1.52 1.76 -7.22
C MET A 41 -0.20 1.58 -7.97
N ASN A 42 0.06 2.43 -8.97
CA ASN A 42 1.32 2.41 -9.71
C ASN A 42 2.50 2.83 -8.84
N SER A 43 2.31 3.87 -8.01
CA SER A 43 3.34 4.29 -7.05
C SER A 43 3.65 3.23 -6.00
N ILE A 44 2.66 2.44 -5.56
CA ILE A 44 2.88 1.31 -4.64
C ILE A 44 3.73 0.24 -5.32
N ARG A 45 3.35 -0.23 -6.52
CA ARG A 45 4.11 -1.24 -7.26
C ARG A 45 5.56 -0.81 -7.48
N HIS A 46 5.76 0.44 -7.90
CA HIS A 46 7.10 0.98 -8.09
C HIS A 46 7.92 1.00 -6.78
N ASN A 47 7.32 1.38 -5.65
CA ASN A 47 8.01 1.33 -4.36
C ASN A 47 8.38 -0.10 -3.94
N LEU A 48 7.47 -1.06 -4.13
CA LEU A 48 7.72 -2.45 -3.78
C LEU A 48 8.82 -3.07 -4.67
N SER A 49 8.86 -2.75 -5.96
CA SER A 49 9.92 -3.23 -6.86
C SER A 49 11.28 -2.60 -6.58
N MET A 50 11.32 -1.36 -6.06
CA MET A 50 12.58 -0.67 -5.74
C MET A 50 13.17 -1.05 -4.37
N ASN A 51 12.36 -1.62 -3.48
CA ASN A 51 12.78 -2.01 -2.12
C ASN A 51 12.63 -3.53 -1.91
N ALA A 52 12.79 -4.30 -2.98
CA ALA A 52 12.79 -5.77 -2.95
C ALA A 52 14.05 -6.29 -2.23
#